data_AF-A0A914G902-F1
#
_entry.id   AF-A0A914G902-F1
#
_cell.length_a   1.000
_cell.length_b   1.000
_cell.length_c   1.000
_cell.angle_alpha   90.00
_cell.angle_beta   90.00
_cell.angle_gamma   90.00
#
_symmetry.space_group_name_H-M   'P 1'
#
loop_
_entity.id
_entity.type
_entity.pdbx_description
1 polymer ?
#
loop_
_entity_poly.entity_id
_entity_poly.type
_entity_poly.pdbx_seq_one_letter_code
_entity_poly.pdbx_strand_id
1 'polypeptide(L)'
;FIGLVFTSTPNVAAIVAKLSNPFALPKYVDPQNLNGKVYDTFAYPFNELWTSGVANDYNSLISKVPEYKTIVIGYSIGGAMASLASDIISQRFTGGEINSANLELYTFGAPRIGDMKYAMAHDQLVTPFL
;
A
#
# COMPACT_ATOMS: atom_id res chain seq x y z
N PHE A 1 -18.44 -1.82 4.69
CA PHE A 1 -17.10 -1.70 4.09
C PHE A 1 -16.05 -1.81 5.20
N ILE A 2 -14.83 -2.25 4.89
CA ILE A 2 -13.66 -2.27 5.77
C ILE A 2 -12.75 -1.11 5.35
N GLY A 3 -12.35 -0.25 6.28
CA GLY A 3 -11.48 0.90 6.01
C GLY A 3 -10.08 0.71 6.56
N LEU A 4 -9.06 0.84 5.71
CA LEU A 4 -7.65 0.92 6.10
C LEU A 4 -7.14 2.34 5.84
N VAL A 5 -6.75 3.06 6.88
CA VAL A 5 -6.34 4.47 6.78
C VAL A 5 -4.91 4.63 7.23
N PHE A 6 -4.04 5.04 6.31
CA PHE A 6 -2.63 5.27 6.54
C PHE A 6 -2.34 6.77 6.59
N THR A 7 -1.71 7.22 7.68
CA THR A 7 -1.32 8.63 7.87
C THR A 7 0.19 8.77 7.88
N SER A 8 0.67 9.99 7.63
CA SER A 8 2.06 10.34 7.87
C SER A 8 2.33 10.36 9.37
N THR A 9 3.55 10.02 9.78
CA THR A 9 3.96 10.27 11.16
C THR A 9 3.97 11.78 11.43
N PRO A 10 3.76 12.23 12.69
CA PRO A 10 3.72 13.66 13.01
C PRO A 10 5.05 14.38 12.75
N ASN A 11 6.15 13.67 12.52
CA ASN A 11 7.45 14.27 12.18
C ASN A 11 7.64 14.43 10.67
N VAL A 12 6.72 15.17 10.05
CA VAL A 12 6.68 15.42 8.59
C VAL A 12 8.00 16.02 8.08
N ALA A 13 8.67 16.86 8.88
CA ALA A 13 9.95 17.48 8.51
C ALA A 13 11.09 16.46 8.33
N ALA A 14 11.18 15.46 9.22
CA ALA A 14 12.20 14.41 9.12
C ALA A 14 11.99 13.52 7.88
N ILE A 15 10.73 13.33 7.45
CA ILE A 15 10.44 12.54 6.25
C ILE A 15 10.63 13.38 4.99
N VAL A 16 10.20 14.64 4.96
CA VAL A 16 10.47 15.54 3.82
C VAL A 16 11.96 15.67 3.58
N ALA A 17 12.78 15.75 4.63
CA ALA A 17 14.24 15.75 4.50
C ALA A 17 14.78 14.46 3.83
N LYS A 18 14.25 13.28 4.22
CA LYS A 18 14.61 12.00 3.59
C LYS A 18 14.13 11.91 2.13
N LEU A 19 12.93 12.42 1.84
CA LEU A 19 12.35 12.46 0.48
C LEU A 19 13.02 13.49 -0.43
N SER A 20 13.56 14.57 0.15
CA SER A 20 14.26 15.64 -0.58
C SER A 20 15.65 15.23 -1.08
N ASN A 21 16.16 14.07 -0.64
CA ASN A 21 17.36 13.46 -1.20
C ASN A 21 17.04 12.14 -1.93
N PRO A 22 16.29 12.17 -3.04
CA PRO A 22 15.98 10.98 -3.83
C PRO A 22 17.20 10.41 -4.59
N PHE A 23 18.36 11.09 -4.49
CA PHE A 23 19.62 10.73 -5.16
C PHE A 23 20.61 9.99 -4.25
N ALA A 24 20.42 9.98 -2.93
CA ALA A 24 21.04 8.97 -2.08
C ALA A 24 20.41 7.63 -2.47
N LEU A 25 21.22 6.73 -3.07
CA LEU A 25 20.75 5.50 -3.72
C LEU A 25 19.57 4.89 -2.96
N PRO A 26 18.35 4.94 -3.52
CA PRO A 26 17.21 4.41 -2.84
C PRO A 26 17.47 2.93 -2.59
N LYS A 27 17.47 2.52 -1.32
CA LYS A 27 17.39 1.09 -1.00
C LYS A 27 16.04 0.64 -1.52
N TYR A 28 16.09 -0.07 -2.63
CA TYR A 28 14.94 -0.73 -3.19
C TYR A 28 14.77 -2.05 -2.46
N VAL A 29 13.58 -2.26 -1.93
CA VAL A 29 13.15 -3.56 -1.40
C VAL A 29 12.09 -4.12 -2.33
N ASP A 30 12.05 -5.44 -2.41
CA ASP A 30 10.93 -6.20 -2.97
C ASP A 30 10.15 -6.78 -1.79
N PRO A 31 9.27 -5.98 -1.15
CA PRO A 31 8.42 -6.52 -0.12
C PRO A 31 7.38 -7.40 -0.81
N GLN A 32 7.46 -8.71 -0.57
CA GLN A 32 6.35 -9.65 -0.81
C GLN A 32 5.94 -9.79 -2.29
N ASN A 33 6.89 -9.92 -3.22
CA ASN A 33 6.64 -10.23 -4.64
C ASN A 33 5.71 -9.23 -5.34
N LEU A 34 5.87 -7.93 -5.10
CA LEU A 34 5.08 -6.87 -5.76
C LEU A 34 5.45 -6.66 -7.25
N ASN A 35 6.11 -7.65 -7.87
CA ASN A 35 6.57 -7.64 -9.26
C ASN A 35 7.37 -6.38 -9.64
N GLY A 36 8.05 -5.75 -8.66
CA GLY A 36 8.74 -4.49 -8.82
C GLY A 36 9.47 -4.06 -7.56
N LYS A 37 10.16 -2.94 -7.63
CA LYS A 37 10.97 -2.41 -6.52
C LYS A 37 10.33 -1.15 -5.96
N VAL A 38 10.26 -1.05 -4.64
CA VAL A 38 9.72 0.13 -3.94
C VAL A 38 10.76 0.76 -3.02
N TYR A 39 10.58 2.04 -2.71
CA TYR A 39 11.47 2.76 -1.81
C TYR A 39 11.33 2.24 -0.36
N ASP A 40 12.45 1.85 0.25
CA ASP A 40 12.52 1.37 1.65
C ASP A 40 11.91 2.34 2.67
N THR A 41 11.98 3.65 2.37
CA THR A 41 11.36 4.70 3.20
C THR A 41 9.85 4.52 3.38
N PHE A 42 9.17 3.82 2.47
CA PHE A 42 7.74 3.49 2.56
C PHE A 42 7.51 2.03 2.96
N ALA A 43 8.28 1.11 2.40
CA ALA A 43 8.12 -0.32 2.65
C ALA A 43 8.43 -0.71 4.10
N TYR A 44 9.47 -0.14 4.71
CA TYR A 44 9.84 -0.43 6.09
C TYR A 44 8.72 -0.08 7.09
N PRO A 45 8.25 1.18 7.19
CA PRO A 45 7.18 1.51 8.14
C PRO A 45 5.85 0.81 7.83
N PHE A 46 5.55 0.57 6.54
CA PHE A 46 4.40 -0.24 6.16
C PHE A 46 4.51 -1.67 6.71
N ASN A 47 5.64 -2.35 6.49
CA ASN A 47 5.84 -3.72 6.94
C ASN A 47 5.78 -3.84 8.46
N GLU A 48 6.36 -2.88 9.20
CA GLU A 48 6.26 -2.83 10.67
C GLU A 48 4.79 -2.80 11.12
N LEU A 49 3.97 -1.90 10.56
CA LEU A 49 2.54 -1.81 10.89
C LEU A 49 1.75 -3.05 10.44
N TRP A 50 2.03 -3.54 9.23
CA TRP A 50 1.32 -4.67 8.65
C TRP A 50 1.53 -5.93 9.50
N THR A 51 2.80 -6.20 9.86
CA THR A 51 3.19 -7.37 10.65
C THR A 51 2.92 -7.23 12.14
N SER A 52 2.79 -6.01 12.69
CA SER A 52 2.47 -5.80 14.11
C SER A 52 1.02 -6.11 14.48
N GLY A 53 0.14 -6.36 13.51
CA GLY A 53 -1.24 -6.78 13.77
C GLY A 53 -2.26 -6.33 12.72
N VAL A 54 -1.97 -5.30 11.92
CA VAL A 54 -2.94 -4.78 10.93
C VAL A 54 -3.36 -5.86 9.92
N ALA A 55 -2.41 -6.70 9.47
CA ALA A 55 -2.72 -7.83 8.60
C ALA A 55 -3.69 -8.82 9.26
N ASN A 56 -3.45 -9.15 10.53
CA ASN A 56 -4.27 -10.11 11.28
C ASN A 56 -5.70 -9.57 11.50
N ASP A 57 -5.81 -8.30 11.88
CA ASP A 57 -7.11 -7.64 12.08
C ASP A 57 -7.89 -7.56 10.78
N TYR A 58 -7.23 -7.15 9.68
CA TYR A 58 -7.84 -7.14 8.36
C TYR A 58 -8.33 -8.54 7.96
N ASN A 59 -7.49 -9.56 8.12
CA ASN A 59 -7.83 -10.96 7.78
C ASN A 59 -9.01 -11.49 8.61
N SER A 60 -9.03 -11.17 9.90
CA SER A 60 -10.11 -11.53 10.83
C SER A 60 -11.44 -10.86 10.46
N LEU A 61 -11.39 -9.63 9.94
CA LEU A 61 -12.58 -8.90 9.50
C LEU A 61 -13.07 -9.42 8.15
N ILE A 62 -12.22 -9.46 7.12
CA ILE A 62 -12.64 -9.81 5.75
C ILE A 62 -13.14 -11.26 5.64
N SER A 63 -12.63 -12.18 6.47
CA SER A 63 -13.13 -13.57 6.52
C SER A 63 -14.56 -13.69 7.04
N LYS A 64 -15.04 -12.71 7.81
CA LYS A 64 -16.41 -12.68 8.35
C LYS A 64 -17.40 -11.97 7.41
N VAL A 65 -16.88 -11.09 6.55
CA VAL A 65 -17.68 -10.25 5.65
C VAL A 65 -17.01 -10.14 4.26
N PRO A 66 -16.83 -11.27 3.54
CA PRO A 66 -16.06 -11.31 2.28
C PRO A 66 -16.69 -10.46 1.16
N GLU A 67 -17.98 -10.17 1.24
CA GLU A 67 -18.70 -9.31 0.30
C GLU A 67 -18.50 -7.80 0.55
N TYR A 68 -17.88 -7.42 1.67
CA TYR A 68 -17.67 -6.02 1.99
C TYR A 68 -16.59 -5.42 1.09
N LYS A 69 -16.83 -4.18 0.67
CA LYS A 69 -15.82 -3.32 0.05
C LYS A 69 -14.68 -3.03 1.03
N THR A 70 -13.45 -3.23 0.61
CA THR A 70 -12.21 -2.77 1.27
C THR A 70 -11.81 -1.44 0.65
N ILE A 71 -11.75 -0.40 1.48
CA ILE A 71 -11.34 0.94 1.08
C ILE A 71 -10.01 1.26 1.77
N VAL A 72 -8.98 1.48 0.98
CA VAL A 72 -7.63 1.82 1.43
C VAL A 72 -7.37 3.30 1.14
N ILE A 73 -7.05 4.08 2.16
CA ILE A 73 -6.89 5.52 2.06
C ILE A 73 -5.53 5.93 2.63
N GLY A 74 -4.85 6.86 1.96
CA GLY A 74 -3.60 7.41 2.48
C GLY A 74 -3.32 8.85 2.06
N TYR A 75 -2.78 9.64 3.00
CA TYR A 75 -2.31 11.00 2.74
C TYR A 75 -0.77 11.06 2.79
N SER A 76 -0.15 11.73 1.82
CA SER A 76 1.30 11.92 1.73
C SER A 76 2.05 10.58 1.78
N ILE A 77 2.93 10.34 2.77
CA ILE A 77 3.63 9.07 2.97
C ILE A 77 2.64 7.93 3.24
N GLY A 78 1.55 8.23 3.93
CA GLY A 78 0.43 7.31 4.10
C GLY A 78 -0.16 6.87 2.76
N GLY A 79 -0.13 7.73 1.74
CA GLY A 79 -0.53 7.37 0.38
C GLY A 79 0.37 6.29 -0.25
N ALA A 80 1.68 6.35 0.00
CA ALA A 80 2.60 5.29 -0.42
C ALA A 80 2.29 3.96 0.31
N MET A 81 2.05 4.01 1.62
CA MET A 81 1.69 2.81 2.39
C MET A 81 0.33 2.23 1.98
N ALA A 82 -0.63 3.09 1.67
CA ALA A 82 -1.95 2.69 1.15
C ALA A 82 -1.82 1.94 -0.19
N SER A 83 -0.95 2.40 -1.09
CA SER A 83 -0.66 1.71 -2.35
C SER A 83 -0.05 0.32 -2.14
N LEU A 84 0.90 0.20 -1.21
CA LEU A 84 1.51 -1.09 -0.85
C LEU A 84 0.45 -2.05 -0.25
N ALA A 85 -0.41 -1.54 0.62
CA ALA A 85 -1.49 -2.31 1.21
C ALA A 85 -2.48 -2.81 0.15
N SER A 86 -2.87 -1.96 -0.80
CA SER A 86 -3.80 -2.34 -1.87
C SER A 86 -3.23 -3.44 -2.76
N ASP A 87 -1.92 -3.42 -3.06
CA ASP A 87 -1.31 -4.49 -3.86
C ASP A 87 -1.23 -5.83 -3.12
N ILE A 88 -0.92 -5.81 -1.83
CA ILE A 88 -0.88 -7.05 -1.03
C ILE A 88 -2.28 -7.64 -0.91
N ILE A 89 -3.29 -6.79 -0.75
CA ILE A 89 -4.68 -7.22 -0.67
C ILE A 89 -5.15 -7.76 -2.04
N SER A 90 -4.80 -7.12 -3.14
CA SER A 90 -5.24 -7.50 -4.47
C SER A 90 -4.66 -8.83 -4.96
N GLN A 91 -3.44 -9.18 -4.53
CA GLN A 91 -2.87 -10.52 -4.78
C GLN A 91 -3.76 -11.66 -4.27
N ARG A 92 -4.58 -11.41 -3.24
CA ARG A 92 -5.53 -12.41 -2.71
C ARG A 92 -6.74 -12.62 -3.62
N PHE A 93 -7.05 -11.68 -4.52
CA PHE A 93 -8.11 -11.84 -5.53
C PHE A 93 -7.75 -12.90 -6.56
N THR A 94 -6.48 -12.95 -6.95
CA THR A 94 -5.95 -13.98 -7.85
C THR A 94 -6.08 -15.38 -7.24
N GLY A 95 -6.08 -15.49 -5.91
CA GLY A 95 -6.34 -16.74 -5.17
C GLY A 95 -7.82 -17.09 -4.98
N GLY A 96 -8.76 -16.24 -5.42
CA GLY A 96 -10.19 -16.44 -5.26
C GLY A 96 -10.75 -16.13 -3.87
N GLU A 97 -9.95 -15.51 -2.98
CA GLU A 97 -10.34 -15.29 -1.58
C GLU A 97 -11.28 -14.08 -1.39
N ILE A 98 -11.17 -13.06 -2.26
CA ILE A 98 -11.93 -11.82 -2.18
C ILE A 98 -12.26 -11.36 -3.61
N ASN A 99 -13.37 -10.65 -3.80
CA ASN A 99 -13.76 -10.08 -5.09
C ASN A 99 -12.94 -8.82 -5.42
N SER A 100 -12.31 -8.77 -6.59
CA SER A 100 -11.52 -7.61 -7.03
C SER A 100 -12.33 -6.33 -7.20
N ALA A 101 -13.63 -6.43 -7.50
CA ALA A 101 -14.53 -5.27 -7.58
C ALA A 101 -14.77 -4.59 -6.21
N ASN A 102 -14.31 -5.21 -5.12
CA ASN A 102 -14.49 -4.71 -3.77
C ASN A 102 -13.25 -3.98 -3.23
N LEU A 103 -12.21 -3.72 -4.02
CA LEU A 103 -11.05 -2.93 -3.57
C LEU A 103 -11.05 -1.54 -4.17
N GLU A 104 -10.90 -0.55 -3.30
CA GLU A 104 -10.74 0.84 -3.70
C GLU A 104 -9.53 1.46 -3.02
N LEU A 105 -8.71 2.17 -3.79
CA LEU A 105 -7.54 2.91 -3.30
C LEU A 105 -7.75 4.42 -3.52
N TYR A 106 -7.61 5.20 -2.45
CA TYR A 106 -7.62 6.66 -2.50
C TYR A 106 -6.32 7.20 -1.91
N THR A 107 -5.54 7.90 -2.74
CA THR A 107 -4.29 8.53 -2.29
C THR A 107 -4.34 10.05 -2.50
N PHE A 108 -3.85 10.80 -1.51
CA PHE A 108 -3.83 12.26 -1.53
C PHE A 108 -2.40 12.75 -1.34
N GLY A 109 -1.80 13.32 -2.38
CA GLY A 109 -0.42 13.81 -2.34
C GLY A 109 0.63 12.72 -2.15
N ALA A 110 0.36 11.49 -2.63
CA ALA A 110 1.32 10.40 -2.55
C ALA A 110 2.59 10.70 -3.38
N PRO A 111 3.79 10.39 -2.86
CA PRO A 111 5.02 10.47 -3.65
C PRO A 111 5.06 9.34 -4.70
N ARG A 112 6.07 9.37 -5.59
CA ARG A 112 6.42 8.19 -6.38
C ARG A 112 6.92 7.09 -5.44
N ILE A 113 6.42 5.87 -5.61
CA ILE A 113 6.58 4.77 -4.62
C ILE A 113 7.65 3.76 -5.03
N GLY A 114 7.76 3.48 -6.32
CA GLY A 114 8.63 2.44 -6.86
C GLY A 114 9.06 2.66 -8.29
N ASP A 115 9.68 1.64 -8.85
CA ASP A 115 10.12 1.60 -10.24
C ASP A 115 8.96 1.40 -11.22
N MET A 116 9.27 1.44 -12.52
CA MET A 116 8.28 1.25 -13.58
C MET A 116 7.58 -0.12 -13.48
N LYS A 117 8.30 -1.16 -13.04
CA LYS A 117 7.73 -2.50 -12.90
C LYS A 117 6.66 -2.53 -11.81
N TYR A 118 6.95 -1.90 -10.66
CA TYR A 118 5.96 -1.71 -9.60
C TYR A 118 4.73 -0.96 -10.11
N ALA A 119 4.92 0.16 -10.81
CA ALA A 119 3.81 0.94 -11.35
C ALA A 119 2.93 0.12 -12.31
N MET A 120 3.54 -0.64 -13.23
CA MET A 120 2.81 -1.50 -14.16
C MET A 120 2.07 -2.64 -13.46
N ALA A 121 2.65 -3.23 -12.41
CA ALA A 121 2.00 -4.27 -11.63
C ALA A 121 0.80 -3.70 -10.84
N HIS A 122 0.97 -2.52 -10.22
CA HIS A 122 -0.09 -1.81 -9.51
C HIS A 122 -1.28 -1.49 -10.43
N ASP A 123 -1.04 -0.96 -11.63
CA ASP A 123 -2.09 -0.66 -12.62
C ASP A 123 -2.92 -1.90 -13.03
N GLN A 124 -2.32 -3.08 -13.01
CA GLN A 124 -3.00 -4.35 -13.31
C GLN A 124 -3.82 -4.86 -12.13
N LEU A 125 -3.32 -4.66 -10.91
CA LEU A 125 -3.85 -5.22 -9.68
C LEU A 125 -4.93 -4.35 -9.04
N VAL A 126 -4.78 -3.03 -9.15
CA VAL A 126 -5.65 -2.02 -8.55
C VAL A 126 -6.23 -1.18 -9.67
N THR A 127 -7.41 -1.58 -10.13
CA THR A 127 -8.02 -0.96 -11.31
C THR A 127 -8.47 0.47 -10.99
N PRO A 128 -8.11 1.47 -11.79
CA PRO A 128 -8.59 2.84 -11.61
C PRO A 128 -10.10 2.93 -11.87
N PHE A 129 -10.77 3.85 -11.17
CA PHE A 129 -12.16 4.20 -11.49
C PHE A 129 -12.21 4.80 -12.90
N LEU A 130 -12.98 4.18 -13.79
CA LEU A 130 -13.36 4.72 -15.10
C LEU A 130 -14.64 5.54 -14.99
#